data_AF-A0A7S0UJM0-F1
#
_entry.id   AF-A0A7S0UJM0-F1
#
_cell.length_a   1.000
_cell.length_b   1.000
_cell.length_c   1.000
_cell.angle_alpha   90.00
_cell.angle_beta   90.00
_cell.angle_gamma   90.00
#
_symmetry.space_group_name_H-M   'P 1'
#
loop_
_entity.id
_entity.type
_entity.pdbx_description
1 polymer ?
#
loop_
_entity_poly.entity_id
_entity_poly.type
_entity_poly.pdbx_seq_one_letter_code
_entity_poly.pdbx_strand_id
1 'polypeptide(L)'
;AKFPSQVQSEWLRQRLLTYPPKQGRGNSFMDPVFLSRTPEWGSVEITRAMLDLLQGALKIGNSDNTAIQEDKRFCPSRFLVRSPPGSDSTKIPPVDHFLYVSESCMPVVTAKELFSKISDPNISWLNARHRTEEETPNNKYEDDQFAGINRRIPGQYRWKGDQWVLLARRHASSI
;
A
#
# COMPACT_ATOMS: atom_id res chain seq x y z
N ALA A 1 -1.30 3.36 7.89
CA ALA A 1 -1.97 4.65 7.61
C ALA A 1 -1.04 5.80 7.97
N LYS A 2 -1.21 6.98 7.33
CA LYS A 2 -0.42 8.19 7.59
C LYS A 2 -0.60 8.76 9.00
N PHE A 3 -1.78 8.55 9.61
CA PHE A 3 -2.10 8.96 10.98
C PHE A 3 -3.00 7.90 11.65
N PRO A 4 -2.46 6.79 12.15
CA PRO A 4 -3.26 5.67 12.64
C PRO A 4 -4.14 6.02 13.83
N SER A 5 -3.68 6.92 14.71
CA SER A 5 -4.49 7.46 15.81
C SER A 5 -5.69 8.28 15.33
N GLN A 6 -5.59 8.85 14.12
CA GLN A 6 -6.65 9.65 13.51
C GLN A 6 -7.58 8.83 12.62
N VAL A 7 -7.22 7.58 12.28
CA VAL A 7 -8.11 6.69 11.52
C VAL A 7 -9.39 6.52 12.32
N GLN A 8 -10.52 7.02 11.82
CA GLN A 8 -11.80 6.94 12.53
C GLN A 8 -12.54 5.63 12.23
N SER A 9 -12.30 5.06 11.05
CA SER A 9 -12.96 3.83 10.61
C SER A 9 -12.44 2.62 11.40
N GLU A 10 -13.31 2.01 12.21
CA GLU A 10 -13.00 0.77 12.92
C GLU A 10 -12.61 -0.35 11.95
N TRP A 11 -13.31 -0.41 10.81
CA TRP A 11 -13.01 -1.33 9.72
C TRP A 11 -11.57 -1.19 9.20
N LEU A 12 -11.09 0.05 9.08
CA LEU A 12 -9.71 0.33 8.64
C LEU A 12 -8.70 0.05 9.75
N ARG A 13 -9.01 0.40 11.01
CA ARG A 13 -8.14 0.13 12.17
C ARG A 13 -7.81 -1.36 12.31
N GLN A 14 -8.81 -2.24 12.16
CA GLN A 14 -8.60 -3.69 12.24
C GLN A 14 -7.63 -4.21 11.18
N ARG A 15 -7.65 -3.63 9.97
CA ARG A 15 -6.78 -4.04 8.85
C ARG A 15 -5.36 -3.51 8.96
N LEU A 16 -5.15 -2.48 9.77
CA LEU A 16 -3.83 -1.92 10.07
C LEU A 16 -3.06 -2.69 11.16
N LEU A 17 -3.68 -3.68 11.80
CA LEU A 17 -3.02 -4.52 12.80
C LEU A 17 -1.92 -5.38 12.16
N THR A 18 -0.71 -5.31 12.70
CA THR A 18 0.47 -6.04 12.18
C THR A 18 0.83 -7.26 13.01
N TYR A 19 0.80 -7.15 14.34
CA TYR A 19 1.20 -8.21 15.25
C TYR A 19 0.19 -8.40 16.39
N PRO A 20 -0.09 -9.65 16.78
CA PRO A 20 -0.89 -9.93 17.96
C PRO A 20 -0.22 -9.36 19.22
N PRO A 21 -1.01 -8.93 20.22
CA PRO A 21 -0.50 -8.55 21.53
C PRO A 21 0.44 -9.63 22.07
N LYS A 22 1.69 -9.26 22.36
CA LYS A 22 2.62 -10.15 23.05
C LYS A 22 2.45 -9.96 24.55
N GLN A 23 2.46 -11.06 25.30
CA GLN A 23 2.48 -10.99 26.76
C GLN A 23 3.81 -10.34 27.18
N GLY A 24 3.74 -9.22 27.90
CA GLY A 24 4.92 -8.53 28.41
C GLY A 24 5.48 -9.24 29.65
N ARG A 25 6.41 -8.58 30.36
CA ARG A 25 6.80 -9.04 31.71
C ARG A 25 5.60 -8.84 32.66
N GLY A 26 5.04 -9.92 33.18
CA GLY A 26 3.89 -9.92 34.10
C GLY A 26 2.58 -10.40 33.44
N ASN A 27 1.44 -10.03 34.02
CA ASN A 27 0.09 -10.35 33.51
C ASN A 27 -0.46 -9.27 32.55
N SER A 28 0.38 -8.37 32.03
CA SER A 28 -0.03 -7.33 31.09
C SER A 28 0.25 -7.74 29.64
N PHE A 29 -0.75 -7.54 28.77
CA PHE A 29 -0.58 -7.65 27.33
C PHE A 29 -0.06 -6.32 26.78
N MET A 30 0.89 -6.37 25.85
CA MET A 30 1.29 -5.17 25.11
C MET A 30 0.18 -4.75 24.14
N ASP A 31 0.05 -3.45 23.91
CA ASP A 31 -0.89 -2.93 22.92
C ASP A 31 -0.59 -3.49 21.52
N PRO A 32 -1.62 -3.72 20.69
CA PRO A 32 -1.44 -4.19 19.33
C PRO A 32 -0.61 -3.19 18.51
N VAL A 33 0.30 -3.71 17.69
CA VAL A 33 1.15 -2.88 16.83
C VAL A 33 0.39 -2.58 15.54
N PHE A 34 0.16 -1.30 15.26
CA PHE A 34 -0.41 -0.84 14.00
C PHE A 34 0.68 -0.59 12.96
N LEU A 35 0.37 -0.78 11.68
CA LEU A 35 1.20 -0.34 10.56
C LEU A 35 1.12 1.19 10.47
N SER A 36 1.94 1.83 11.29
CA SER A 36 1.94 3.27 11.51
C SER A 36 3.24 3.90 11.06
N ARG A 37 3.10 5.04 10.41
CA ARG A 37 4.17 6.02 10.20
C ARG A 37 3.55 7.38 10.53
N THR A 38 4.36 8.33 10.98
CA THR A 38 3.96 9.74 11.18
C THR A 38 4.78 10.61 10.24
N PRO A 39 4.63 10.45 8.91
CA PRO A 39 5.55 11.06 7.99
C PRO A 39 5.30 12.56 7.87
N GLU A 40 6.38 13.33 7.91
CA GLU A 40 6.36 14.74 7.55
C GLU A 40 5.97 14.93 6.08
N TRP A 41 5.30 16.03 5.76
CA TRP A 41 4.87 16.30 4.40
C TRP A 41 6.07 16.43 3.45
N GLY A 42 6.02 15.73 2.31
CA GLY A 42 7.14 15.70 1.35
C GLY A 42 8.36 14.89 1.79
N SER A 43 8.31 14.18 2.92
CA SER A 43 9.44 13.38 3.41
C SER A 43 9.51 12.00 2.75
N VAL A 44 10.72 11.41 2.76
CA VAL A 44 10.99 10.03 2.34
C VAL A 44 10.21 8.98 3.17
N GLU A 45 9.72 9.37 4.34
CA GLU A 45 8.97 8.49 5.23
C GLU A 45 7.63 8.06 4.63
N ILE A 46 7.04 8.89 3.77
CA ILE A 46 5.83 8.52 3.02
C ILE A 46 6.15 7.34 2.10
N THR A 47 7.24 7.43 1.34
CA THR A 47 7.69 6.34 0.44
C THR A 47 7.98 5.07 1.24
N ARG A 48 8.64 5.17 2.40
CA ARG A 48 8.84 4.00 3.29
C ARG A 48 7.52 3.39 3.75
N ALA A 49 6.55 4.22 4.14
CA ALA A 49 5.22 3.76 4.53
C ALA A 49 4.52 2.99 3.40
N MET A 50 4.63 3.50 2.17
CA MET A 50 4.07 2.86 0.97
C MET A 50 4.73 1.50 0.72
N LEU A 51 6.06 1.43 0.79
CA LEU A 51 6.80 0.17 0.60
C LEU A 51 6.45 -0.89 1.66
N ASP A 52 6.35 -0.51 2.94
CA ASP A 52 5.95 -1.44 4.01
C ASP A 52 4.53 -1.99 3.76
N LEU A 53 3.61 -1.12 3.33
CA LEU A 53 2.24 -1.50 2.95
C LEU A 53 2.24 -2.48 1.78
N LEU A 54 3.04 -2.23 0.75
CA LEU A 54 3.18 -3.11 -0.41
C LEU A 54 3.69 -4.49 -0.02
N GLN A 55 4.76 -4.53 0.78
CA GLN A 55 5.35 -5.79 1.26
C GLN A 55 4.36 -6.59 2.10
N GLY A 56 3.57 -5.92 2.95
CA GLY A 56 2.50 -6.56 3.71
C GLY A 56 1.41 -7.12 2.79
N ALA A 57 0.97 -6.32 1.82
CA ALA A 57 -0.10 -6.69 0.90
C ALA A 57 0.31 -7.84 -0.06
N LEU A 58 1.58 -7.89 -0.49
CA LEU A 58 2.13 -8.97 -1.33
C LEU A 58 2.10 -10.34 -0.63
N LYS A 59 1.98 -10.39 0.69
CA LYS A 59 1.85 -11.65 1.45
C LYS A 59 0.42 -12.18 1.48
N ILE A 60 -0.57 -11.35 1.14
CA ILE A 60 -1.98 -11.75 1.14
C ILE A 60 -2.20 -12.80 0.05
N GLY A 61 -2.75 -13.94 0.45
CA GLY A 61 -3.07 -15.07 -0.43
C GLY A 61 -1.90 -15.94 -0.86
N ASN A 62 -0.69 -15.68 -0.37
CA ASN A 62 0.45 -16.60 -0.57
C ASN A 62 0.41 -17.72 0.47
N SER A 63 0.32 -18.97 0.00
CA SER A 63 0.18 -20.20 0.79
C SER A 63 1.32 -20.49 1.76
N ASP A 64 2.49 -19.89 1.54
CA ASP A 64 3.71 -20.18 2.31
C ASP A 64 3.74 -19.50 3.71
N ASN A 65 2.74 -18.67 4.05
CA ASN A 65 2.74 -17.83 5.26
C ASN A 65 1.60 -18.08 6.26
N THR A 66 0.76 -19.08 6.03
CA THR A 66 -0.34 -19.38 6.96
C THR A 66 0.13 -20.28 8.10
N ALA A 67 0.91 -19.72 9.02
CA ALA A 67 0.81 -20.19 10.40
C ALA A 67 -0.65 -19.98 10.82
N ILE A 68 -1.31 -21.02 11.33
CA ILE A 68 -2.67 -20.94 11.85
C ILE A 68 -2.65 -19.88 12.96
N GLN A 69 -3.17 -18.70 12.68
CA GLN A 69 -3.35 -17.67 13.70
C GLN A 69 -4.66 -17.92 14.40
N GLU A 70 -4.59 -18.27 15.69
CA GLU A 70 -5.77 -18.47 16.54
C GLU A 70 -6.59 -17.18 16.66
N ASP A 71 -5.93 -16.02 16.63
CA ASP A 71 -6.59 -14.72 16.67
C ASP A 71 -7.09 -14.31 15.28
N LYS A 72 -8.42 -14.36 15.11
CA LYS A 72 -9.13 -13.97 13.89
C LYS A 72 -8.83 -12.53 13.45
N ARG A 73 -8.43 -11.62 14.35
CA ARG A 73 -8.06 -10.24 14.01
C ARG A 73 -6.79 -10.18 13.15
N PHE A 74 -5.97 -11.21 13.22
CA PHE A 74 -4.70 -11.31 12.50
C PHE A 74 -4.72 -12.39 11.41
N CYS A 75 -5.85 -13.08 11.26
CA CYS A 75 -6.08 -13.99 10.15
C CYS A 75 -6.11 -13.22 8.82
N PRO A 76 -5.55 -13.77 7.72
CA PRO A 76 -5.66 -13.17 6.40
C PRO A 76 -7.10 -12.85 5.99
N SER A 77 -8.09 -13.60 6.51
CA SER A 77 -9.52 -13.45 6.17
C SER A 77 -10.06 -12.06 6.48
N ARG A 78 -9.38 -11.30 7.35
CA ARG A 78 -9.69 -9.89 7.61
C ARG A 78 -9.68 -9.01 6.37
N PHE A 79 -8.97 -9.40 5.30
CA PHE A 79 -8.93 -8.62 4.07
C PHE A 79 -10.14 -8.88 3.15
N LEU A 80 -10.91 -9.94 3.39
CA LEU A 80 -12.13 -10.22 2.63
C LEU A 80 -13.26 -9.31 3.13
N VAL A 81 -13.97 -8.67 2.18
CA VAL A 81 -15.18 -7.88 2.46
C VAL A 81 -16.37 -8.79 2.70
N ARG A 82 -16.44 -9.91 1.97
CA ARG A 82 -17.41 -10.98 2.13
C ARG A 82 -16.69 -12.30 1.93
N SER A 83 -16.87 -13.24 2.85
CA SER A 83 -16.48 -14.63 2.58
C SER A 83 -17.43 -15.17 1.52
N PRO A 84 -16.93 -15.69 0.37
CA PRO A 84 -17.80 -16.41 -0.55
C PRO A 84 -18.54 -17.52 0.20
N PRO A 85 -19.85 -17.73 -0.05
CA PRO A 85 -20.56 -18.86 0.55
C PRO A 85 -19.86 -20.16 0.14
N GLY A 86 -19.39 -20.92 1.13
CA GLY A 86 -18.66 -22.18 0.92
C GLY A 86 -17.15 -22.04 0.68
N SER A 87 -16.56 -20.83 0.68
CA SER A 87 -15.10 -20.71 0.68
C SER A 87 -14.55 -21.10 2.04
N ASP A 88 -13.55 -21.98 2.04
CA ASP A 88 -12.70 -22.19 3.20
C ASP A 88 -12.04 -20.85 3.55
N SER A 89 -12.45 -20.23 4.66
CA SER A 89 -11.97 -18.90 5.07
C SER A 89 -10.45 -18.84 5.32
N THR A 90 -9.79 -20.00 5.28
CA THR A 90 -8.35 -20.17 5.36
C THR A 90 -7.62 -19.94 4.02
N LYS A 91 -8.32 -19.96 2.87
CA LYS A 91 -7.72 -19.81 1.54
C LYS A 91 -8.19 -18.53 0.87
N ILE A 92 -7.29 -17.56 0.77
CA ILE A 92 -7.53 -16.27 0.13
C ILE A 92 -6.73 -16.25 -1.17
N PRO A 93 -7.32 -15.82 -2.30
CA PRO A 93 -6.54 -15.66 -3.52
C PRO A 93 -5.46 -14.58 -3.34
N PRO A 94 -4.32 -14.70 -4.03
CA PRO A 94 -3.36 -13.62 -4.13
C PRO A 94 -4.00 -12.33 -4.65
N VAL A 95 -3.51 -11.18 -4.18
CA VAL A 95 -3.93 -9.87 -4.70
C VAL A 95 -3.33 -9.63 -6.07
N ASP A 96 -4.17 -9.24 -7.05
CA ASP A 96 -3.74 -8.96 -8.43
C ASP A 96 -3.20 -7.53 -8.63
N HIS A 97 -3.83 -6.53 -7.99
CA HIS A 97 -3.45 -5.13 -8.12
C HIS A 97 -3.41 -4.40 -6.76
N PHE A 98 -2.51 -3.44 -6.66
CA PHE A 98 -2.26 -2.64 -5.46
C PHE A 98 -2.50 -1.17 -5.76
N LEU A 99 -3.49 -0.57 -5.10
CA LEU A 99 -3.84 0.85 -5.25
C LEU A 99 -3.54 1.61 -3.96
N TYR A 100 -2.78 2.71 -4.06
CA TYR A 100 -2.60 3.62 -2.94
C TYR A 100 -3.69 4.68 -2.92
N VAL A 101 -4.33 4.84 -1.75
CA VAL A 101 -5.35 5.85 -1.48
C VAL A 101 -5.11 6.52 -0.13
N SER A 102 -5.56 7.75 0.02
CA SER A 102 -5.68 8.43 1.31
C SER A 102 -7.14 8.44 1.78
N GLU A 103 -7.39 8.79 3.04
CA GLU A 103 -8.75 8.93 3.57
C GLU A 103 -9.56 10.04 2.89
N SER A 104 -8.88 11.00 2.27
CA SER A 104 -9.49 12.06 1.47
C SER A 104 -9.83 11.65 0.03
N CYS A 105 -9.41 10.47 -0.42
CA CYS A 105 -9.75 9.98 -1.75
C CYS A 105 -11.22 9.55 -1.80
N MET A 106 -11.94 10.01 -2.82
CA MET A 106 -13.32 9.62 -3.07
C MET A 106 -13.42 8.92 -4.44
N PRO A 107 -14.07 7.75 -4.53
CA PRO A 107 -14.30 7.11 -5.81
C PRO A 107 -15.25 7.96 -6.68
N VAL A 108 -14.85 8.21 -7.92
CA VAL A 108 -15.66 8.95 -8.92
C VAL A 108 -16.35 8.02 -9.93
N VAL A 109 -16.02 6.73 -9.89
CA VAL A 109 -16.59 5.67 -10.72
C VAL A 109 -17.02 4.51 -9.84
N THR A 110 -17.92 3.66 -10.36
CA THR A 110 -18.33 2.45 -9.65
C THR A 110 -17.21 1.40 -9.63
N ALA A 111 -17.23 0.49 -8.64
CA ALA A 111 -16.30 -0.62 -8.61
C ALA A 111 -16.38 -1.50 -9.88
N LYS A 112 -17.59 -1.73 -10.40
CA LYS A 112 -17.81 -2.48 -11.65
C LYS A 112 -17.09 -1.82 -12.83
N GLU A 113 -17.20 -0.50 -12.95
CA GLU A 113 -16.54 0.26 -13.99
C GLU A 113 -15.02 0.20 -13.84
N LEU A 114 -14.50 0.43 -12.63
CA LEU A 114 -13.06 0.32 -12.35
C LEU A 114 -12.53 -1.06 -12.75
N PHE A 115 -13.13 -2.14 -12.26
CA PHE A 115 -12.66 -3.52 -12.53
C PHE A 115 -12.78 -3.92 -14.00
N SER A 116 -13.69 -3.31 -14.76
CA SER A 116 -13.75 -3.52 -16.22
C SER A 116 -12.52 -2.93 -16.94
N LYS A 117 -11.92 -1.88 -16.37
CA LYS A 117 -10.75 -1.16 -16.93
C LYS A 117 -9.41 -1.71 -16.44
N ILE A 118 -9.35 -2.24 -15.22
CA ILE A 118 -8.10 -2.75 -14.61
C ILE A 118 -7.96 -4.27 -14.74
N SER A 119 -8.55 -4.86 -15.78
CA SER A 119 -8.65 -6.31 -15.96
C SER A 119 -7.34 -6.98 -16.42
N ASP A 120 -6.39 -6.22 -16.97
CA ASP A 120 -5.09 -6.76 -17.37
C ASP A 120 -4.14 -6.85 -16.15
N PRO A 121 -3.72 -8.06 -15.74
CA PRO A 121 -2.82 -8.26 -14.61
C PRO A 121 -1.36 -7.86 -14.92
N ASN A 122 -1.05 -7.45 -16.14
CA ASN A 122 0.29 -7.03 -16.56
C ASN A 122 0.43 -5.51 -16.68
N ILE A 123 -0.65 -4.74 -16.47
CA ILE A 123 -0.62 -3.29 -16.62
C ILE A 123 -0.63 -2.61 -15.25
N SER A 124 0.36 -1.74 -15.02
CA SER A 124 0.36 -0.77 -13.94
C SER A 124 0.01 0.61 -14.48
N TRP A 125 -0.62 1.43 -13.64
CA TRP A 125 -1.00 2.80 -13.97
C TRP A 125 -0.31 3.76 -13.02
N LEU A 126 0.48 4.66 -13.58
CA LEU A 126 1.19 5.71 -12.89
C LEU A 126 1.10 6.97 -13.75
N ASN A 127 0.76 8.10 -13.14
CA ASN A 127 1.00 9.38 -13.78
C ASN A 127 2.46 9.75 -13.54
N ALA A 128 3.30 9.53 -14.55
CA ALA A 128 4.72 9.83 -14.52
C ALA A 128 5.06 10.81 -15.64
N ARG A 129 5.90 11.79 -15.32
CA ARG A 129 6.38 12.79 -16.26
C ARG A 129 7.90 12.84 -16.25
N HIS A 130 8.47 13.03 -17.43
CA HIS A 130 9.90 13.21 -17.59
C HIS A 130 10.24 14.70 -17.70
N ARG A 131 11.40 15.10 -17.17
CA ARG A 131 11.82 16.52 -17.17
C ARG A 131 11.84 17.15 -18.57
N THR A 132 12.10 16.35 -19.60
CA THR A 132 12.21 16.82 -20.99
C THR A 132 10.87 16.92 -21.72
N GLU A 133 9.76 16.53 -21.08
CA GLU A 133 8.42 16.64 -21.67
C GLU A 133 7.92 18.08 -21.55
N GLU A 134 7.24 18.58 -22.59
CA GLU A 134 6.77 19.97 -22.71
C GLU A 134 5.84 20.39 -21.56
N GLU A 135 5.01 19.46 -21.07
CA GLU A 135 4.05 19.70 -19.99
C GLU A 135 4.68 19.63 -18.58
N THR A 136 5.95 19.24 -18.47
CA THR A 136 6.61 19.14 -17.16
C THR A 136 7.03 20.53 -16.66
N PRO A 137 6.56 20.96 -15.47
CA PRO A 137 6.95 22.26 -14.92
C PRO A 137 8.47 22.36 -14.78
N ASN A 138 9.06 23.41 -15.35
CA ASN A 138 10.49 23.70 -15.18
C ASN A 138 10.66 24.79 -14.12
N ASN A 139 10.54 24.40 -12.85
CA ASN A 139 10.66 25.33 -11.72
C ASN A 139 11.72 24.86 -10.71
N LYS A 140 12.13 25.77 -9.83
CA LYS A 140 13.15 25.50 -8.81
C LYS A 140 12.78 24.31 -7.90
N TYR A 141 11.49 24.12 -7.62
CA TYR A 141 11.03 23.03 -6.74
C TYR A 141 11.28 21.65 -7.36
N GLU A 142 11.06 21.50 -8.66
CA GLU A 142 11.41 20.28 -9.41
C GLU A 142 12.93 20.03 -9.37
N ASP A 143 13.74 21.06 -9.61
CA ASP A 143 15.20 20.94 -9.55
C ASP A 143 15.71 20.53 -8.16
N ASP A 144 15.15 21.12 -7.09
CA ASP A 144 15.53 20.83 -5.71
C ASP A 144 15.19 19.37 -5.33
N GLN A 145 14.07 18.83 -5.82
CA GLN A 145 13.69 17.42 -5.58
C GLN A 145 14.65 16.42 -6.25
N PHE A 146 15.19 16.77 -7.41
CA PHE A 146 16.13 15.92 -8.14
C PHE A 146 17.60 16.16 -7.77
N ALA A 147 17.92 17.26 -7.09
CA ALA A 147 19.29 17.69 -6.80
C ALA A 147 20.13 16.59 -6.13
N GLY A 148 19.53 15.83 -5.20
CA GLY A 148 20.19 14.73 -4.48
C GLY A 148 20.53 13.51 -5.33
N ILE A 149 19.85 13.29 -6.46
CA ILE A 149 20.02 12.12 -7.33
C ILE A 149 20.65 12.45 -8.68
N ASN A 150 20.71 13.74 -9.06
CA ASN A 150 21.20 14.19 -10.36
C ASN A 150 22.62 13.73 -10.71
N ARG A 151 23.47 13.52 -9.70
CA ARG A 151 24.85 13.04 -9.89
C ARG A 151 24.99 11.52 -9.95
N ARG A 152 23.96 10.77 -9.56
CA ARG A 152 24.01 9.30 -9.38
C ARG A 152 23.16 8.54 -10.39
N ILE A 153 22.04 9.12 -10.81
CA ILE A 153 21.09 8.47 -11.72
C ILE A 153 21.14 9.21 -13.05
N PRO A 154 21.38 8.55 -14.19
CA PRO A 154 21.32 9.19 -15.51
C PRO A 154 19.96 9.85 -15.78
N GLY A 155 19.96 10.96 -16.54
CA GLY A 155 18.77 11.79 -16.77
C GLY A 155 17.58 11.00 -17.33
N GLN A 156 17.82 10.10 -18.28
CA GLN A 156 16.80 9.29 -18.95
C GLN A 156 16.03 8.33 -18.02
N TYR A 157 16.56 8.08 -16.82
CA TYR A 157 15.91 7.23 -15.82
C TYR A 157 15.25 8.03 -14.69
N ARG A 158 15.19 9.37 -14.80
CA ARG A 158 14.58 10.24 -13.79
C ARG A 158 13.18 10.63 -14.20
N TRP A 159 12.21 9.94 -13.63
CA TRP A 159 10.79 10.21 -13.83
C TRP A 159 10.19 10.70 -12.53
N LYS A 160 9.32 11.70 -12.62
CA LYS A 160 8.51 12.15 -11.49
C LYS A 160 7.13 11.53 -11.58
N GLY A 161 6.78 10.73 -10.58
CA GLY A 161 5.46 10.18 -10.41
C GLY A 161 4.70 10.85 -9.28
N ASP A 162 3.37 10.83 -9.39
CA ASP A 162 2.51 11.06 -8.23
C ASP A 162 2.50 9.86 -7.27
N GLN A 163 2.03 10.07 -6.03
CA GLN A 163 1.89 9.00 -5.03
C GLN A 163 0.69 8.08 -5.30
N TRP A 164 -0.24 8.51 -6.16
CA TRP A 164 -1.38 7.71 -6.59
C TRP A 164 -0.96 6.79 -7.73
N VAL A 165 -0.66 5.54 -7.38
CA VAL A 165 -0.23 4.50 -8.32
C VAL A 165 -1.08 3.25 -8.14
N LEU A 166 -1.42 2.62 -9.27
CA LEU A 166 -1.98 1.27 -9.32
C LEU A 166 -0.90 0.33 -9.86
N LEU A 167 -0.46 -0.62 -9.05
CA LEU A 167 0.54 -1.59 -9.45
C LEU A 167 -0.09 -2.94 -9.72
N ALA A 168 0.13 -3.48 -10.91
CA ALA A 168 0.00 -4.91 -11.14
C ALA A 168 0.95 -5.69 -10.23
N ARG A 169 0.54 -6.87 -9.76
CA ARG A 169 1.33 -7.68 -8.84
C ARG A 169 2.75 -7.96 -9.33
N ARG A 170 2.93 -8.27 -10.61
CA ARG A 170 4.25 -8.52 -11.21
C ARG A 170 5.19 -7.33 -11.01
N HIS A 171 4.71 -6.12 -11.24
CA HIS A 171 5.48 -4.90 -11.04
C HIS A 171 5.72 -4.62 -9.56
N ALA A 172 4.70 -4.81 -8.72
CA ALA A 172 4.84 -4.66 -7.27
C ALA A 172 5.90 -5.61 -6.68
N SER A 173 5.99 -6.85 -7.16
CA SER A 173 7.00 -7.83 -6.72
C SER A 173 8.42 -7.51 -7.20
N SER A 174 8.58 -6.60 -8.16
CA SER A 174 9.89 -6.18 -8.68
C SER A 174 10.44 -4.93 -7.97
N ILE A 175 9.64 -4.32 -7.08
CA ILE A 175 9.99 -3.17 -6.23
C ILE A 175 10.49 -3.68 -4.88
#